data_AF-A0A8H4XUF0-F1
#
_entry.id   AF-A0A8H4XUF0-F1
#
_cell.length_a   1.000
_cell.length_b   1.000
_cell.length_c   1.000
_cell.angle_alpha   90.00
_cell.angle_beta   90.00
_cell.angle_gamma   90.00
#
_symmetry.space_group_name_H-M   'P 1'
#
loop_
_entity.id
_entity.type
_entity.pdbx_description
1 polymer ?
#
loop_
_entity_poly.entity_id
_entity_poly.type
_entity_poly.pdbx_seq_one_letter_code
_entity_poly.pdbx_strand_id
1 'polypeptide(L)'
;MATNSPNPLPFAEPPYLRGLPSPYYTASHLAFQKKARAFIYENLSRHALDYERDGIVPQHVFDTFAKNNMLIPNLPSPLPVQWLKRLGIHDILGVKVEEWDYLHTGIYLDEVHSLFPL
;
A
#
# COMPACT_ATOMS: atom_id res chain seq x y z
N MET A 1 13.56 7.63 3.99
CA MET A 1 12.49 8.32 3.25
C MET A 1 12.32 7.58 1.93
N ALA A 2 11.25 6.78 1.77
CA ALA A 2 10.99 6.05 0.52
C ALA A 2 10.52 7.04 -0.57
N THR A 3 11.46 7.78 -1.14
CA THR A 3 11.21 8.63 -2.30
C THR A 3 11.44 7.80 -3.56
N ASN A 4 10.53 7.91 -4.53
CA ASN A 4 10.70 7.39 -5.89
C ASN A 4 12.04 7.91 -6.46
N SER A 5 13.10 7.12 -6.31
CA SER A 5 14.40 7.43 -6.88
C SER A 5 14.26 7.34 -8.40
N PRO A 6 15.04 8.10 -9.20
CA PRO A 6 15.14 7.84 -10.62
C PRO A 6 15.82 6.49 -10.82
N ASN A 7 15.05 5.41 -10.66
CA ASN A 7 15.52 4.05 -10.87
C ASN A 7 15.97 3.95 -12.34
N PRO A 8 17.26 3.67 -12.61
CA PRO A 8 17.78 3.59 -13.96
C PRO A 8 17.35 2.30 -14.67
N LEU A 9 16.81 1.32 -13.93
CA LEU A 9 16.34 0.05 -14.47
C LEU A 9 15.00 0.26 -15.19
N PRO A 10 14.95 -0.01 -16.51
CA PRO A 10 13.69 0.02 -17.25
C PRO A 10 12.68 -0.94 -16.63
N PHE A 11 11.42 -0.51 -16.56
CA PHE A 11 10.29 -1.30 -16.03
C PHE A 11 10.37 -1.70 -14.56
N ALA A 12 11.33 -1.17 -13.79
CA ALA A 12 11.39 -1.40 -12.35
C ALA A 12 10.32 -0.64 -11.56
N GLU A 13 9.72 0.39 -12.16
CA GLU A 13 8.59 1.14 -11.60
C GLU A 13 7.50 1.28 -12.66
N PRO A 14 6.21 1.26 -12.27
CA PRO A 14 5.12 1.44 -13.19
C PRO A 14 5.11 2.85 -13.82
N PRO A 15 4.65 2.99 -15.08
CA PRO A 15 4.67 4.25 -15.83
C PRO A 15 4.07 5.46 -15.08
N TYR A 16 3.01 5.24 -14.31
CA TYR A 16 2.31 6.31 -13.58
C TYR A 16 3.15 6.92 -12.45
N LEU A 17 4.14 6.19 -11.90
CA LEU A 17 5.10 6.70 -10.93
C LEU A 17 6.28 7.43 -11.58
N ARG A 18 6.52 7.18 -12.86
CA ARG A 18 7.54 7.86 -13.68
C ARG A 18 7.06 9.17 -14.29
N GLY A 19 5.86 9.63 -13.91
CA GLY A 19 5.27 10.87 -14.42
C GLY A 19 4.68 10.75 -15.82
N LEU A 20 4.53 9.53 -16.34
CA LEU A 20 3.83 9.32 -17.61
C LEU A 20 2.32 9.50 -17.39
N PRO A 21 1.63 10.24 -18.27
CA PRO A 21 0.21 10.49 -18.13
C PRO A 21 -0.57 9.18 -18.25
N SER A 22 -1.45 8.93 -17.29
CA SER A 22 -2.38 7.80 -17.32
C SER A 22 -3.78 8.32 -17.04
N PRO A 23 -4.81 7.91 -17.81
CA PRO A 23 -6.19 8.32 -17.57
C PRO A 23 -6.79 7.69 -16.31
N TYR A 24 -6.14 6.67 -15.74
CA TYR A 24 -6.64 5.90 -14.61
C TYR A 24 -6.18 6.47 -13.25
N TYR A 25 -4.96 7.00 -13.18
CA TYR A 25 -4.38 7.42 -11.90
C TYR A 25 -4.68 8.89 -11.59
N THR A 26 -5.22 9.13 -10.39
CA THR A 26 -5.54 10.47 -9.88
C THR A 26 -4.47 10.94 -8.90
N ALA A 27 -4.53 12.20 -8.47
CA ALA A 27 -3.66 12.71 -7.41
C ALA A 27 -3.83 11.95 -6.09
N SER A 28 -5.04 11.44 -5.79
CA SER A 28 -5.30 10.58 -4.63
C SER A 28 -4.48 9.28 -4.72
N HIS A 29 -4.51 8.62 -5.87
CA HIS A 29 -3.77 7.38 -6.12
C HIS A 29 -2.26 7.57 -5.90
N LEU A 30 -1.70 8.65 -6.43
CA LEU A 30 -0.28 8.97 -6.27
C LEU A 30 0.10 9.31 -4.82
N ALA A 31 -0.77 10.00 -4.10
CA ALA A 31 -0.55 10.33 -2.69
C ALA A 31 -0.65 9.07 -1.81
N PHE A 32 -1.63 8.21 -2.08
CA PHE A 32 -1.79 6.93 -1.41
C PHE A 32 -0.59 6.02 -1.64
N GLN A 33 -0.13 5.89 -2.90
CA GLN A 33 1.02 5.06 -3.24
C GLN A 33 2.26 5.41 -2.42
N LYS A 34 2.60 6.70 -2.30
CA LYS A 34 3.75 7.15 -1.51
C LYS A 34 3.64 6.76 -0.03
N LYS A 35 2.45 6.90 0.53
CA LYS A 35 2.17 6.54 1.93
C LYS A 35 2.19 5.04 2.14
N ALA A 36 1.59 4.27 1.23
CA ALA A 36 1.57 2.82 1.24
C ALA A 36 3.00 2.27 1.16
N ARG A 37 3.81 2.75 0.21
CA ARG A 37 5.22 2.37 0.08
C ARG A 37 6.01 2.63 1.36
N ALA A 38 5.87 3.82 1.94
CA ALA A 38 6.54 4.16 3.19
C ALA A 38 6.11 3.23 4.34
N PHE A 39 4.79 3.01 4.49
CA PHE A 39 4.24 2.13 5.52
C PHE A 39 4.74 0.69 5.37
N ILE A 40 4.67 0.13 4.16
CA ILE A 40 5.09 -1.25 3.89
C ILE A 40 6.59 -1.41 4.11
N TYR A 41 7.41 -0.46 3.65
CA TYR A 41 8.85 -0.49 3.89
C TYR A 41 9.17 -0.49 5.40
N GLU A 42 8.56 0.43 6.16
CA GLU A 42 8.84 0.60 7.58
C GLU A 42 8.40 -0.59 8.44
N ASN A 43 7.28 -1.22 8.09
CA ASN A 43 6.63 -2.23 8.93
C ASN A 43 6.76 -3.67 8.41
N LEU A 44 7.24 -3.88 7.18
CA LEU A 44 7.35 -5.20 6.57
C LEU A 44 8.66 -5.37 5.78
N SER A 45 8.84 -4.64 4.68
CA SER A 45 9.90 -4.96 3.70
C SER A 45 11.32 -4.74 4.21
N ARG A 46 11.54 -3.85 5.18
CA ARG A 46 12.86 -3.63 5.79
C ARG A 46 13.45 -4.89 6.43
N HIS A 47 12.58 -5.81 6.88
CA HIS A 47 12.96 -7.05 7.56
C HIS A 47 12.66 -8.30 6.72
N ALA A 48 12.32 -8.14 5.44
CA ALA A 48 11.87 -9.25 4.59
C ALA A 48 12.90 -10.39 4.49
N LEU A 49 14.19 -10.07 4.34
CA LEU A 49 15.27 -11.08 4.26
C LEU A 49 15.45 -11.84 5.59
N ASP A 50 15.25 -11.18 6.73
CA ASP A 50 15.30 -11.85 8.03
C ASP A 50 14.11 -12.81 8.18
N TYR A 51 12.91 -12.38 7.78
CA TYR A 51 11.70 -13.20 7.84
C TYR A 51 11.76 -14.39 6.89
N GLU A 52 12.34 -14.21 5.71
CA GLU A 52 12.57 -15.29 4.75
C GLU A 52 13.57 -16.31 5.30
N ARG A 53 14.70 -15.84 5.88
CA ARG A 53 15.70 -16.70 6.53
C ARG A 53 15.11 -17.50 7.69
N ASP A 54 14.32 -16.83 8.54
CA ASP A 54 13.77 -17.42 9.76
C ASP A 54 12.48 -18.22 9.49
N GLY A 55 11.92 -18.10 8.27
CA GLY A 55 10.72 -18.82 7.81
C GLY A 55 9.41 -18.37 8.48
N ILE A 56 9.42 -17.26 9.22
CA ILE A 56 8.26 -16.78 9.96
C ILE A 56 8.19 -15.25 9.97
N VAL A 57 6.99 -14.72 9.72
CA VAL A 57 6.70 -13.31 9.94
C VAL A 57 6.25 -13.12 11.40
N PRO A 58 6.89 -12.26 12.19
CA PRO A 58 6.52 -12.04 13.58
C PRO A 58 5.08 -11.53 13.76
N GLN A 59 4.42 -11.97 14.83
CA GLN A 59 3.02 -11.60 15.12
C GLN A 59 2.79 -10.08 15.22
N HIS A 60 3.77 -9.33 15.75
CA HIS A 60 3.65 -7.88 15.92
C HIS A 60 3.43 -7.13 14.60
N VAL A 61 3.83 -7.70 13.46
CA VAL A 61 3.61 -7.14 12.13
C VAL A 61 2.11 -7.13 11.82
N PHE A 62 1.42 -8.24 12.07
CA PHE A 62 -0.04 -8.33 11.90
C PHE A 62 -0.78 -7.35 12.80
N ASP A 63 -0.35 -7.22 14.05
CA ASP A 63 -0.96 -6.28 15.00
C ASP A 63 -0.78 -4.82 14.52
N THR A 64 0.37 -4.51 13.94
CA THR A 64 0.66 -3.18 13.39
C THR A 64 -0.19 -2.89 12.15
N PHE A 65 -0.38 -3.87 11.26
CA PHE A 65 -1.27 -3.74 10.11
C PHE A 65 -2.73 -3.59 10.52
N ALA A 66 -3.18 -4.37 11.50
CA ALA A 66 -4.55 -4.30 12.03
C ALA A 66 -4.84 -2.92 12.64
N LYS A 67 -3.92 -2.38 13.45
CA LYS A 67 -4.05 -1.05 14.08
C LYS A 67 -4.14 0.09 13.07
N ASN A 68 -3.49 -0.06 11.91
CA ASN A 68 -3.47 0.96 10.86
C ASN A 68 -4.52 0.73 9.75
N ASN A 69 -5.48 -0.18 9.97
CA ASN A 69 -6.51 -0.52 8.97
C ASN A 69 -5.97 -1.09 7.66
N MET A 70 -4.72 -1.56 7.65
CA MET A 70 -4.01 -2.04 6.45
C MET A 70 -4.37 -3.49 6.09
N LEU A 71 -5.29 -4.13 6.81
CA LEU A 71 -5.86 -5.43 6.43
C LEU A 71 -7.12 -5.29 5.56
N ILE A 72 -7.78 -4.12 5.61
CA ILE A 72 -9.03 -3.83 4.90
C ILE A 72 -8.89 -3.86 3.37
N PRO A 73 -7.77 -3.42 2.78
CA PRO A 73 -7.58 -3.49 1.33
C PRO A 73 -7.66 -4.90 0.71
N ASN A 74 -7.65 -5.97 1.52
CA ASN A 74 -7.89 -7.33 1.05
C ASN A 74 -9.38 -7.63 0.76
N LEU A 75 -10.29 -6.73 1.13
CA LEU A 75 -11.70 -6.81 0.75
C LEU A 75 -11.89 -6.33 -0.70
N PRO A 76 -12.83 -6.92 -1.45
CA PRO A 76 -13.15 -6.44 -2.79
C PRO A 76 -13.74 -5.02 -2.74
N SER A 77 -13.33 -4.18 -3.69
CA SER A 77 -13.89 -2.85 -3.90
C SER A 77 -15.24 -2.94 -4.64
N PRO A 78 -16.24 -2.08 -4.37
CA PRO A 78 -16.27 -1.02 -3.36
C PRO A 78 -16.38 -1.57 -1.95
N LEU A 79 -15.70 -0.90 -1.01
CA LEU A 79 -15.69 -1.31 0.39
C LEU A 79 -17.08 -1.18 1.05
N PRO A 80 -17.39 -1.98 2.09
CA PRO A 80 -18.64 -1.87 2.84
C PRO A 80 -18.64 -0.64 3.76
N VAL A 81 -18.72 0.56 3.17
CA VAL A 81 -18.59 1.88 3.82
C VAL A 81 -19.45 2.01 5.08
N GLN A 82 -20.72 1.60 5.02
CA GLN A 82 -21.63 1.72 6.17
C GLN A 82 -21.15 0.93 7.39
N TRP A 83 -20.59 -0.26 7.17
CA TRP A 83 -20.05 -1.09 8.24
C TRP A 83 -18.73 -0.54 8.77
N LEU A 84 -17.84 -0.11 7.86
CA LEU A 84 -16.56 0.48 8.25
C LEU A 84 -16.76 1.71 9.15
N LYS A 85 -17.69 2.61 8.79
CA LYS A 85 -18.03 3.77 9.62
C LYS A 85 -18.61 3.40 10.98
N ARG A 86 -19.46 2.37 11.06
CA ARG A 86 -19.98 1.87 12.35
C ARG A 86 -18.87 1.34 13.26
N LEU A 87 -17.79 0.82 12.68
CA LEU A 87 -16.60 0.36 13.38
C LEU A 87 -15.60 1.50 13.68
N GLY A 88 -15.93 2.75 13.36
CA GLY A 88 -15.08 3.91 13.58
C GLY A 88 -13.99 4.12 12.52
N ILE A 89 -14.02 3.34 11.43
CA ILE A 89 -13.03 3.40 10.35
C ILE A 89 -13.53 4.36 9.27
N HIS A 90 -12.84 5.47 9.11
CA HIS A 90 -13.22 6.55 8.20
C HIS A 90 -12.24 6.72 7.03
N ASP A 91 -10.99 6.35 7.22
CA ASP A 91 -9.95 6.40 6.19
C ASP A 91 -8.97 5.24 6.30
N ILE A 92 -8.28 4.98 5.19
CA ILE A 92 -7.18 4.03 5.06
C ILE A 92 -5.96 4.83 4.57
N LEU A 93 -4.98 5.05 5.45
CA LEU A 93 -3.81 5.90 5.20
C LEU A 93 -4.14 7.29 4.61
N GLY A 94 -5.26 7.88 5.05
CA GLY A 94 -5.74 9.19 4.60
C GLY A 94 -6.52 9.19 3.28
N VAL A 95 -6.86 8.03 2.72
CA VAL A 95 -7.89 7.89 1.68
C VAL A 95 -9.21 7.57 2.35
N LYS A 96 -10.25 8.35 2.08
CA LYS A 96 -11.57 8.09 2.65
C LYS A 96 -12.13 6.77 2.15
N VAL A 97 -12.84 6.04 3.00
CA VAL A 97 -13.41 4.73 2.65
C VAL A 97 -14.41 4.80 1.48
N GLU A 98 -15.02 5.95 1.23
CA GLU A 98 -15.94 6.21 0.10
C GLU A 98 -15.24 6.50 -1.22
N GLU A 99 -13.99 6.99 -1.16
CA GLU A 99 -13.17 7.31 -2.32
C GLU A 99 -12.28 6.12 -2.73
N TRP A 100 -12.34 5.02 -1.97
CA TRP A 100 -11.56 3.81 -2.22
C TRP A 100 -12.09 3.02 -3.41
N ASP A 101 -11.26 2.88 -4.44
CA ASP A 101 -11.59 2.18 -5.69
C ASP A 101 -10.65 0.97 -5.94
N TYR A 102 -10.83 0.32 -7.09
CA TYR A 102 -9.98 -0.81 -7.49
C TYR A 102 -8.52 -0.44 -7.69
N LEU A 103 -8.21 0.81 -8.05
CA LEU A 103 -6.84 1.26 -8.27
C LEU A 103 -6.12 1.46 -6.94
N HIS A 104 -6.80 1.95 -5.90
CA HIS A 104 -6.26 1.98 -4.54
C HIS A 104 -5.92 0.56 -4.04
N THR A 105 -6.82 -0.41 -4.24
CA THR A 105 -6.54 -1.82 -3.92
C THR A 105 -5.37 -2.36 -4.75
N GLY A 106 -5.33 -2.07 -6.06
CA GLY A 106 -4.25 -2.50 -6.93
C GLY A 106 -2.88 -1.97 -6.50
N ILE A 107 -2.81 -0.68 -6.16
CA ILE A 107 -1.60 -0.05 -5.61
C ILE A 107 -1.18 -0.71 -4.31
N TYR A 108 -2.13 -0.95 -3.40
CA TYR A 108 -1.83 -1.62 -2.13
C TYR A 108 -1.21 -3.01 -2.35
N LEU A 109 -1.82 -3.80 -3.24
CA LEU A 109 -1.31 -5.14 -3.56
C LEU A 109 0.08 -5.07 -4.19
N ASP A 110 0.31 -4.14 -5.12
CA ASP A 110 1.60 -3.92 -5.77
C ASP A 110 2.69 -3.60 -4.73
N GLU A 111 2.42 -2.68 -3.81
CA GLU A 111 3.37 -2.30 -2.75
C GLU A 111 3.63 -3.44 -1.75
N VAL A 112 2.62 -4.25 -1.40
CA VAL A 112 2.80 -5.40 -0.50
C VAL A 112 3.63 -6.51 -1.13
N HIS A 113 3.44 -6.79 -2.42
CA HIS A 113 4.15 -7.85 -3.13
C HIS A 113 5.51 -7.40 -3.68
N SER A 114 5.81 -6.11 -3.61
CA SER A 114 7.12 -5.57 -3.99
C SER A 114 8.20 -6.11 -3.07
N LEU A 115 8.85 -7.19 -3.52
CA LEU A 115 9.88 -7.94 -2.79
C LEU A 115 11.21 -7.19 -2.64
N PHE A 116 11.41 -6.10 -3.38
CA PHE A 116 12.65 -5.34 -3.36
C PHE A 116 12.39 -3.86 -3.12
N PRO A 117 13.00 -3.26 -2.07
CA PRO A 117 13.14 -1.82 -2.00
C PRO A 117 14.20 -1.41 -3.03
N LEU A 118 13.76 -1.08 -4.26
CA LEU A 118 14.61 -0.46 -5.28
C LEU A 118 14.60 1.07 -5.15
#